data_AF-A0A9N7MWF6-F1
#
_entry.id   AF-A0A9N7MWF6-F1
#
_cell.length_a   1.000
_cell.length_b   1.000
_cell.length_c   1.000
_cell.angle_alpha   90.00
_cell.angle_beta   90.00
_cell.angle_gamma   90.00
#
_symmetry.space_group_name_H-M   'P 1'
#
loop_
_entity.id
_entity.type
_entity.pdbx_description
1 polymer ?
#
loop_
_entity_poly.entity_id
_entity_poly.type
_entity_poly.pdbx_seq_one_letter_code
_entity_poly.pdbx_strand_id
1 'polypeptide(L)'
;MAAVTFKANVVDFLPLVGRFGFGGAVERKLRAVQEKRESFAENLIGMYRRRIRMADDGGKKQRSLIGVLLDLQRAEPEYYTDEAIRNLLLVLIQGASHTSSTTLEWALSHLLRNPDIIKRARADIDKLVGQHRLIIESDLSELPYLQFIINETLRMHPAAPLLTPHVSSEDCIVGGFQVPRGTMQQAERNLRDRK
;
A
#
# COMPACT_ATOMS: atom_id res chain seq x y z
N MET A 1 -10.65 -16.16 5.93
CA MET A 1 -9.22 -16.06 5.55
C MET A 1 -9.00 -15.57 4.12
N ALA A 2 -9.96 -14.87 3.49
CA ALA A 2 -9.84 -14.39 2.10
C ALA A 2 -9.07 -13.05 1.96
N ALA A 3 -8.60 -12.45 3.05
CA ALA A 3 -8.10 -11.06 3.05
C ALA A 3 -6.57 -10.90 3.00
N VAL A 4 -5.80 -11.98 2.76
CA VAL A 4 -4.33 -11.93 2.90
C VAL A 4 -3.59 -11.87 1.55
N THR A 5 -4.25 -11.97 0.40
CA THR A 5 -3.55 -11.97 -0.89
C THR A 5 -4.36 -11.34 -2.02
N PHE A 6 -3.72 -10.47 -2.81
CA PHE A 6 -4.22 -9.94 -4.09
C PHE A 6 -4.30 -10.99 -5.22
N LYS A 7 -3.93 -12.25 -4.94
CA LYS A 7 -4.09 -13.36 -5.89
C LYS A 7 -5.41 -14.06 -5.58
N ALA A 8 -6.38 -13.84 -6.46
CA ALA A 8 -7.57 -14.67 -6.59
C ALA A 8 -7.19 -16.16 -6.56
N ASN A 9 -7.68 -16.90 -5.57
CA ASN A 9 -7.54 -18.37 -5.57
C ASN A 9 -8.71 -18.95 -6.35
N VAL A 10 -8.47 -19.97 -7.18
CA VAL A 10 -9.54 -20.67 -7.92
C VAL A 10 -10.61 -21.20 -6.96
N VAL A 11 -10.22 -21.56 -5.74
CA VAL A 11 -11.14 -21.99 -4.67
C VAL A 11 -12.10 -20.89 -4.22
N ASP A 12 -11.71 -19.61 -4.34
CA ASP A 12 -12.56 -18.46 -3.98
C ASP A 12 -13.75 -18.30 -4.93
N PHE A 13 -13.60 -18.76 -6.19
CA PHE A 13 -14.64 -18.72 -7.23
C PHE A 13 -15.33 -20.06 -7.46
N LEU A 14 -14.61 -21.17 -7.20
CA LEU A 14 -15.09 -22.53 -7.37
C LEU A 14 -14.88 -23.33 -6.07
N PRO A 15 -15.73 -23.13 -5.05
CA PRO A 15 -15.57 -23.76 -3.74
C PRO A 15 -15.61 -25.30 -3.81
N LEU A 16 -16.22 -25.87 -4.85
CA LEU A 16 -16.23 -27.31 -5.12
C LEU A 16 -14.83 -27.87 -5.42
N VAL A 17 -13.93 -27.08 -6.01
CA VAL A 17 -12.55 -27.50 -6.32
C VAL A 17 -11.74 -27.67 -5.03
N GLY A 18 -12.04 -26.88 -3.99
CA GLY A 18 -11.45 -27.02 -2.66
C GLY A 18 -11.75 -28.37 -1.99
N ARG A 19 -12.91 -28.98 -2.28
CA ARG A 19 -13.29 -30.32 -1.76
C ARG A 19 -12.41 -31.46 -2.29
N PHE A 20 -11.73 -31.25 -3.41
CA PHE A 20 -10.81 -32.23 -4.00
C PHE A 20 -9.34 -32.02 -3.57
N GLY A 21 -9.08 -31.18 -2.55
CA GLY A 21 -7.74 -30.95 -2.01
C GLY A 21 -6.91 -29.92 -2.79
N PHE A 22 -7.43 -29.36 -3.87
CA PHE A 22 -6.84 -28.24 -4.59
C PHE A 22 -7.01 -26.97 -3.75
N GLY A 23 -5.94 -26.57 -3.04
CA GLY A 23 -5.93 -25.35 -2.23
C GLY A 23 -5.20 -25.47 -0.91
N GLY A 24 -5.16 -26.67 -0.30
CA GLY A 24 -4.58 -26.86 1.03
C GLY A 24 -3.08 -26.52 1.12
N ALA A 25 -2.32 -26.74 0.05
CA ALA A 25 -0.90 -26.34 0.01
C ALA A 25 -0.72 -24.82 -0.06
N VAL A 26 -1.58 -24.11 -0.79
CA VAL A 26 -1.58 -22.64 -0.87
C VAL A 26 -2.03 -22.05 0.46
N GLU A 27 -3.11 -22.57 1.04
CA GLU A 27 -3.61 -22.13 2.35
C GLU A 27 -2.56 -22.32 3.45
N ARG A 28 -1.89 -23.47 3.51
CA ARG A 28 -0.79 -23.71 4.48
C ARG A 28 0.35 -22.70 4.30
N LYS A 29 0.74 -22.40 3.06
CA LYS A 29 1.77 -21.39 2.78
C LYS A 29 1.32 -19.99 3.22
N LEU A 30 0.06 -19.63 2.96
CA LEU A 30 -0.50 -18.34 3.38
C LEU A 30 -0.57 -18.21 4.90
N ARG A 31 -0.99 -19.26 5.62
CA ARG A 31 -0.96 -19.31 7.08
C ARG A 31 0.45 -19.11 7.62
N ALA A 32 1.44 -19.84 7.09
CA ALA A 32 2.83 -19.69 7.50
C ALA A 32 3.39 -18.27 7.24
N VAL A 33 2.96 -17.60 6.16
CA VAL A 33 3.32 -16.20 5.89
C VAL A 33 2.63 -15.25 6.86
N GLN A 34 1.35 -15.50 7.16
CA GLN A 34 0.56 -14.70 8.09
C GLN A 34 1.15 -14.75 9.51
N GLU A 35 1.50 -15.94 10.00
CA GLU A 35 2.14 -16.14 11.30
C GLU A 35 3.47 -15.36 11.41
N LYS A 36 4.28 -15.39 10.35
CA LYS A 36 5.53 -14.62 10.30
C LYS A 36 5.29 -13.11 10.35
N ARG A 37 4.26 -12.63 9.64
CA ARG A 37 3.87 -11.21 9.65
C ARG A 37 3.38 -10.76 11.02
N GLU A 38 2.52 -11.56 11.65
CA GLU A 38 2.02 -11.29 12.99
C GLU A 38 3.15 -11.25 14.02
N SER A 39 4.03 -12.24 14.02
CA SER A 39 5.21 -12.27 14.88
C SER A 39 6.12 -11.05 14.67
N PHE A 40 6.35 -10.64 13.42
CA PHE A 40 7.10 -9.42 13.12
C PHE A 40 6.44 -8.17 13.72
N ALA A 41 5.14 -8.00 13.53
CA ALA A 41 4.42 -6.83 14.03
C ALA A 41 4.36 -6.81 15.57
N GLU A 42 4.18 -7.95 16.22
CA GLU A 42 4.24 -8.08 17.68
C GLU A 42 5.61 -7.70 18.24
N ASN A 43 6.68 -8.21 17.61
CA ASN A 43 8.04 -7.86 17.99
C ASN A 43 8.29 -6.36 17.86
N LEU A 44 7.82 -5.74 16.77
CA LEU A 44 7.93 -4.31 16.54
C LEU A 44 7.17 -3.50 17.60
N ILE A 45 5.91 -3.83 17.87
CA ILE A 45 5.12 -3.19 18.94
C ILE A 45 5.83 -3.34 20.30
N GLY A 46 6.32 -4.54 20.61
CA GLY A 46 7.07 -4.82 21.83
C GLY A 46 8.33 -3.96 21.97
N MET A 47 9.09 -3.78 20.89
CA MET A 47 10.25 -2.89 20.85
C MET A 47 9.86 -1.44 21.17
N TYR A 48 8.79 -0.93 20.57
CA TYR A 48 8.32 0.44 20.83
C TYR A 48 7.79 0.62 22.26
N ARG A 49 7.05 -0.36 22.80
CA ARG A 49 6.62 -0.35 24.20
C ARG A 49 7.81 -0.29 25.17
N ARG A 50 8.86 -1.09 24.92
CA ARG A 50 10.11 -1.04 25.71
C ARG A 50 10.77 0.33 25.60
N ARG A 51 10.89 0.89 24.40
CA ARG A 51 11.48 2.21 24.17
C ARG A 51 10.74 3.33 24.91
N ILE A 52 9.40 3.29 24.91
CA ILE A 52 8.59 4.29 25.63
C ILE A 52 8.83 4.19 27.14
N ARG A 53 8.90 2.98 27.70
CA ARG A 53 9.18 2.76 29.13
C ARG A 53 10.57 3.25 29.56
N MET A 54 11.56 3.13 28.67
CA MET A 54 12.97 3.47 28.96
C MET A 54 13.34 4.93 28.69
N ALA A 55 12.43 5.72 28.12
CA ALA A 55 12.75 7.07 27.69
C ALA A 55 12.38 8.10 28.77
N ASP A 56 13.42 8.60 29.46
CA ASP A 56 13.38 9.71 30.42
C ASP A 56 12.96 11.03 29.72
N ASP A 57 12.20 11.87 30.44
CA ASP A 57 11.21 12.82 29.89
C ASP A 57 11.80 14.13 29.31
N GLY A 58 13.01 14.10 28.74
CA GLY A 58 13.79 15.30 28.41
C GLY A 58 14.00 15.63 26.93
N GLY A 59 13.60 14.77 25.98
CA GLY A 59 13.92 14.94 24.56
C GLY A 59 12.69 15.03 23.65
N LYS A 60 12.71 15.94 22.65
CA LYS A 60 11.72 15.97 21.55
C LYS A 60 11.71 14.61 20.83
N LYS A 61 10.79 13.73 21.23
CA LYS A 61 10.58 12.42 20.58
C LYS A 61 9.99 12.65 19.18
N GLN A 62 10.71 12.24 18.15
CA GLN A 62 10.16 12.01 16.82
C GLN A 62 8.94 11.08 16.96
N ARG A 63 7.73 11.60 16.72
CA ARG A 63 6.48 10.85 16.89
C ARG A 63 6.32 9.86 15.74
N SER A 64 6.64 8.59 16.00
CA SER A 64 6.29 7.50 15.09
C SER A 64 4.80 7.18 15.16
N LEU A 65 4.23 6.68 14.07
CA LEU A 65 2.84 6.20 14.06
C LEU A 65 2.55 5.16 15.16
N ILE A 66 3.46 4.21 15.40
CA ILE A 66 3.32 3.20 16.46
C ILE A 66 3.19 3.88 17.83
N GLY A 67 4.01 4.89 18.09
CA GLY A 67 3.91 5.70 19.31
C GLY A 67 2.54 6.35 19.46
N VAL A 68 2.03 6.98 18.40
CA VAL A 68 0.69 7.60 18.40
C VAL A 68 -0.40 6.56 18.67
N LEU A 69 -0.36 5.40 18.02
CA LEU A 69 -1.32 4.32 18.24
C LEU A 69 -1.26 3.75 19.67
N LEU A 70 -0.07 3.68 20.26
CA LEU A 70 0.09 3.26 21.66
C LEU A 70 -0.40 4.32 22.66
N ASP A 71 -0.30 5.61 22.33
CA ASP A 71 -0.87 6.68 23.13
C ASP A 71 -2.40 6.66 23.05
N LEU A 72 -2.95 6.48 21.85
CA LEU A 72 -4.40 6.31 21.62
C LEU A 72 -4.95 5.07 22.32
N GLN A 73 -4.19 3.97 22.36
CA GLN A 73 -4.53 2.78 23.16
C GLN A 73 -4.71 3.06 24.66
N ARG A 74 -4.00 4.04 25.22
CA ARG A 74 -4.17 4.43 26.62
C ARG A 74 -5.43 5.27 26.84
N ALA A 75 -5.78 6.08 25.85
CA ALA A 75 -6.95 6.96 25.90
C ALA A 75 -8.26 6.21 25.59
N GLU A 76 -8.22 5.28 24.63
CA GLU A 76 -9.38 4.60 24.04
C GLU A 76 -9.08 3.10 23.83
N PRO A 77 -8.86 2.32 24.90
CA PRO A 77 -8.40 0.93 24.83
C PRO A 77 -9.39 -0.02 24.12
N GLU A 78 -10.68 0.31 24.10
CA GLU A 78 -11.72 -0.48 23.43
C GLU A 78 -11.56 -0.46 21.90
N TYR A 79 -11.06 0.65 21.34
CA TYR A 79 -10.91 0.83 19.89
C TYR A 79 -9.50 0.45 19.40
N TYR A 80 -8.47 0.73 20.19
CA TYR A 80 -7.07 0.51 19.83
C TYR A 80 -6.51 -0.73 20.54
N THR A 81 -7.12 -1.88 20.30
CA THR A 81 -6.64 -3.17 20.82
C THR A 81 -5.29 -3.55 20.21
N ASP A 82 -4.54 -4.45 20.86
CA ASP A 82 -3.27 -4.96 20.34
C ASP A 82 -3.43 -5.56 18.94
N GLU A 83 -4.54 -6.25 18.70
CA GLU A 83 -4.89 -6.78 17.39
C GLU A 83 -5.15 -5.67 16.36
N ALA A 84 -5.93 -4.64 16.72
CA ALA A 84 -6.21 -3.53 15.82
C ALA A 84 -4.93 -2.79 15.40
N ILE A 85 -4.05 -2.50 16.37
CA ILE A 85 -2.76 -1.85 16.12
C ILE A 85 -1.88 -2.74 15.24
N ARG A 86 -1.75 -4.03 15.58
CA ARG A 86 -0.98 -5.00 14.79
C ARG A 86 -1.47 -5.06 13.35
N ASN A 87 -2.77 -5.18 13.14
CA ASN A 87 -3.39 -5.27 11.82
C ASN A 87 -3.20 -3.98 11.01
N LEU A 88 -3.37 -2.81 11.64
CA LEU A 88 -3.16 -1.52 10.98
C LEU A 88 -1.70 -1.36 10.52
N LEU A 89 -0.73 -1.74 11.35
CA LEU A 89 0.69 -1.69 10.98
C LEU A 89 1.00 -2.60 9.80
N LEU A 90 0.45 -3.81 9.80
CA LEU A 90 0.63 -4.76 8.69
C LEU A 90 0.03 -4.23 7.39
N VAL A 91 -1.17 -3.65 7.42
CA VAL A 91 -1.83 -3.06 6.25
C VAL A 91 -1.00 -1.91 5.68
N LEU A 92 -0.47 -1.03 6.53
CA LEU A 92 0.33 0.13 6.09
C LEU A 92 1.66 -0.30 5.47
N ILE A 93 2.37 -1.24 6.10
CA ILE A 93 3.64 -1.75 5.56
C ILE A 93 3.40 -2.45 4.23
N GLN A 94 2.41 -3.35 4.17
CA GLN A 94 2.08 -4.07 2.94
C GLN A 94 1.66 -3.10 1.82
N GLY A 95 0.82 -2.11 2.15
CA GLY A 95 0.32 -1.12 1.21
C GLY A 95 1.43 -0.23 0.64
N ALA A 96 2.39 0.19 1.45
CA ALA A 96 3.47 1.09 1.03
C ALA A 96 4.59 0.38 0.27
N SER A 97 4.99 -0.83 0.69
CA SER A 97 6.19 -1.48 0.17
C SER A 97 6.05 -1.89 -1.29
N HIS A 98 5.04 -2.69 -1.63
CA HIS A 98 4.93 -3.28 -2.97
C HIS A 98 4.50 -2.25 -4.03
N THR A 99 3.63 -1.31 -3.67
CA THR A 99 3.10 -0.31 -4.60
C THR A 99 4.17 0.67 -5.05
N SER A 100 4.97 1.18 -4.11
CA SER A 100 6.04 2.14 -4.37
C SER A 100 7.18 1.49 -5.15
N SER A 101 7.60 0.28 -4.76
CA SER A 101 8.68 -0.43 -5.45
C SER A 101 8.31 -0.75 -6.90
N THR A 102 7.09 -1.26 -7.13
CA THR A 102 6.59 -1.55 -8.48
C THR A 102 6.51 -0.30 -9.35
N THR A 103 6.04 0.82 -8.78
CA THR A 103 5.98 2.10 -9.50
C THR A 103 7.37 2.61 -9.89
N LEU A 104 8.33 2.53 -8.97
CA LEU A 104 9.72 2.91 -9.24
C LEU A 104 10.37 2.02 -10.29
N GLU A 105 10.14 0.71 -10.24
CA GLU A 105 10.65 -0.24 -11.22
C GLU A 105 10.17 0.11 -12.64
N TRP A 106 8.88 0.38 -12.81
CA TRP A 106 8.33 0.82 -14.09
C TRP A 106 8.86 2.19 -14.53
N ALA A 107 8.94 3.16 -13.62
CA ALA A 107 9.48 4.48 -13.93
C ALA A 107 10.91 4.38 -14.46
N LEU A 108 11.78 3.65 -13.75
CA LEU A 108 13.17 3.44 -14.16
C LEU A 108 13.28 2.67 -15.47
N SER A 109 12.44 1.64 -15.68
CA SER A 109 12.40 0.90 -16.94
C SER A 109 12.09 1.81 -18.14
N HIS A 110 11.13 2.73 -17.98
CA HIS A 110 10.79 3.71 -19.02
C HIS A 110 11.89 4.75 -19.23
N LEU A 111 12.48 5.27 -18.16
CA LEU A 111 13.56 6.25 -18.25
C LEU A 111 14.82 5.68 -18.93
N LEU A 112 15.18 4.43 -18.64
CA LEU A 112 16.31 3.75 -19.28
C LEU A 112 16.10 3.51 -20.77
N ARG A 113 14.84 3.31 -21.21
CA ARG A 113 14.49 3.17 -22.62
C ARG A 113 14.40 4.50 -23.36
N ASN A 114 14.26 5.61 -22.64
CA ASN A 114 14.08 6.95 -23.20
C ASN A 114 15.15 7.92 -22.69
N PRO A 115 16.39 7.82 -23.20
CA PRO A 115 17.54 8.56 -22.68
C PRO A 115 17.38 10.10 -22.77
N ASP A 116 16.57 10.60 -23.70
CA ASP A 116 16.31 12.04 -23.82
C ASP A 116 15.39 12.55 -22.71
N ILE A 117 14.45 11.71 -22.25
CA ILE A 117 13.55 12.05 -21.13
C ILE A 117 14.36 12.15 -19.84
N ILE A 118 15.25 11.18 -19.55
CA ILE A 118 16.07 11.22 -18.33
C ILE A 118 17.08 12.38 -18.35
N LYS A 119 17.66 12.71 -19.52
CA LYS A 119 18.53 13.88 -19.67
C LYS A 119 17.79 15.17 -19.36
N ARG A 120 16.57 15.33 -19.90
CA ARG A 120 15.74 16.52 -19.64
C ARG A 120 15.35 16.62 -18.17
N ALA A 121 14.91 15.53 -17.56
CA ALA A 121 14.57 15.52 -16.13
C ALA A 121 15.77 15.90 -15.26
N ARG A 122 16.97 15.40 -15.59
CA ARG A 122 18.21 15.77 -14.90
C ARG A 122 18.54 17.24 -15.08
N ALA A 123 18.44 17.78 -16.30
CA ALA A 123 18.70 19.18 -16.57
C ALA A 123 17.75 20.12 -15.80
N ASP A 124 16.46 19.76 -15.70
CA ASP A 124 15.48 20.53 -14.93
C ASP A 124 15.82 20.52 -13.43
N ILE A 125 16.21 19.37 -12.88
CA ILE A 125 16.68 19.24 -11.49
C ILE A 125 17.96 20.05 -11.26
N ASP A 126 18.96 19.91 -12.13
CA ASP A 126 20.25 20.61 -12.02
C ASP A 126 20.06 22.13 -12.08
N LYS A 127 19.11 22.62 -12.89
CA LYS A 127 18.79 24.04 -12.98
C LYS A 127 18.17 24.60 -11.70
N LEU A 128 17.29 23.83 -11.05
CA LEU A 128 16.57 24.28 -9.86
C LEU A 128 17.40 24.12 -8.59
N VAL A 129 18.01 22.95 -8.40
CA VAL A 129 18.64 22.54 -7.14
C VAL A 129 20.17 22.67 -7.20
N GLY A 130 20.76 22.58 -8.41
CA GLY A 130 22.20 22.47 -8.58
C GLY A 130 22.75 21.14 -8.07
N GLN A 131 24.07 21.10 -7.82
CA GLN A 131 24.78 19.90 -7.36
C GLN A 131 25.19 19.95 -5.88
N HIS A 132 24.70 20.95 -5.13
CA HIS A 132 25.18 21.24 -3.77
C HIS A 132 24.32 20.63 -2.66
N ARG A 133 23.10 20.17 -2.99
CA ARG A 133 22.18 19.55 -2.05
C ARG A 133 21.27 18.53 -2.74
N LEU A 134 20.64 17.67 -1.95
CA LEU A 134 19.58 16.78 -2.42
C LEU A 134 18.27 17.55 -2.62
N ILE A 135 17.40 16.98 -3.46
CA ILE A 135 16.02 17.43 -3.63
C ILE A 135 15.28 17.29 -2.29
N ILE A 136 14.52 18.32 -1.94
CA ILE A 136 13.60 18.31 -0.79
C ILE A 136 12.16 18.45 -1.26
N GLU A 137 11.20 18.16 -0.39
CA GLU A 137 9.78 18.12 -0.72
C GLU A 137 9.25 19.43 -1.29
N SER A 138 9.76 20.57 -0.82
CA SER A 138 9.35 21.88 -1.32
C SER A 138 9.81 22.17 -2.74
N ASP A 139 10.82 21.46 -3.27
CA ASP A 139 11.28 21.63 -4.65
C ASP A 139 10.33 20.98 -5.66
N LEU A 140 9.52 20.01 -5.23
CA LEU A 140 8.71 19.18 -6.11
C LEU A 140 7.65 19.98 -6.89
N SER A 141 7.14 21.08 -6.31
CA SER A 141 6.21 21.99 -7.01
C SER A 141 6.86 22.68 -8.22
N GLU A 142 8.19 22.86 -8.17
CA GLU A 142 8.98 23.51 -9.21
C GLU A 142 9.60 22.51 -10.21
N LEU A 143 9.28 21.21 -10.08
CA LEU A 143 9.73 20.13 -10.96
C LEU A 143 8.56 19.46 -11.73
N PRO A 144 7.78 20.22 -12.53
CA PRO A 144 6.59 19.69 -13.20
C PRO A 144 6.92 18.56 -14.18
N TYR A 145 8.11 18.57 -14.79
CA TYR A 145 8.53 17.50 -15.70
C TYR A 145 8.72 16.15 -14.98
N LEU A 146 9.24 16.18 -13.75
CA LEU A 146 9.33 14.99 -12.90
C LEU A 146 7.93 14.47 -12.54
N GLN A 147 7.00 15.38 -12.25
CA GLN A 147 5.60 15.02 -12.01
C GLN A 147 4.94 14.38 -13.24
N PHE A 148 5.25 14.86 -14.45
CA PHE A 148 4.77 14.22 -15.69
C PHE A 148 5.29 12.80 -15.84
N ILE A 149 6.57 12.55 -15.56
CA ILE A 149 7.15 11.20 -15.58
C ILE A 149 6.43 10.27 -14.60
N ILE A 150 6.19 10.73 -13.37
CA ILE A 150 5.48 9.97 -12.34
C ILE A 150 4.04 9.69 -12.79
N ASN A 151 3.32 10.71 -13.25
CA ASN A 151 1.94 10.58 -13.69
C ASN A 151 1.81 9.64 -14.89
N GLU A 152 2.73 9.72 -15.85
CA GLU A 152 2.72 8.89 -17.04
C GLU A 152 3.09 7.44 -16.71
N THR A 153 4.02 7.23 -15.76
CA THR A 153 4.29 5.89 -15.22
C THR A 153 3.04 5.31 -14.56
N LEU A 154 2.36 6.06 -13.71
CA LEU A 154 1.13 5.61 -13.04
C LEU A 154 -0.05 5.42 -14.01
N ARG A 155 -0.06 6.16 -15.13
CA ARG A 155 -1.02 5.98 -16.22
C ARG A 155 -0.76 4.69 -16.97
N MET A 156 0.50 4.37 -17.31
CA MET A 156 0.80 3.14 -18.06
C MET A 156 0.82 1.89 -17.18
N HIS A 157 1.29 2.01 -15.94
CA HIS A 157 1.53 0.92 -15.01
C HIS A 157 0.98 1.25 -13.61
N PRO A 158 -0.34 1.26 -13.43
CA PRO A 158 -0.95 1.47 -12.12
C PRO A 158 -0.56 0.34 -11.17
N ALA A 159 -0.15 0.68 -9.95
CA ALA A 159 0.26 -0.32 -8.94
C ALA A 159 -0.86 -1.29 -8.53
N ALA A 160 -2.12 -0.91 -8.71
CA ALA A 160 -3.30 -1.73 -8.46
C ALA A 160 -4.30 -1.59 -9.62
N PRO A 161 -4.11 -2.31 -10.75
CA PRO A 161 -4.91 -2.12 -11.97
C PRO A 161 -6.39 -2.49 -11.78
N LEU A 162 -6.67 -3.48 -10.92
CA LEU A 162 -8.02 -3.92 -10.60
C LEU A 162 -8.60 -3.27 -9.34
N LEU A 163 -7.84 -2.45 -8.61
CA LEU A 163 -8.22 -1.96 -7.27
C LEU A 163 -8.61 -3.11 -6.29
N THR A 164 -9.00 -2.77 -5.08
CA THR A 164 -9.55 -3.74 -4.12
C THR A 164 -11.01 -4.04 -4.51
N PRO A 165 -11.51 -5.27 -4.38
CA PRO A 165 -12.94 -5.55 -4.57
C PRO A 165 -13.80 -4.76 -3.57
N HIS A 166 -14.90 -4.19 -4.05
CA HIS A 166 -15.91 -3.51 -3.24
C HIS A 166 -17.12 -4.43 -3.03
N VAL A 167 -17.90 -4.18 -2.00
CA VAL A 167 -19.18 -4.87 -1.75
C VAL A 167 -20.24 -3.82 -1.44
N SER A 168 -21.41 -3.92 -2.07
CA SER A 168 -22.52 -3.00 -1.81
C SER A 168 -23.03 -3.17 -0.37
N SER A 169 -23.05 -2.08 0.38
CA SER A 169 -23.57 -2.06 1.76
C SER A 169 -25.10 -2.10 1.81
N GLU A 170 -25.74 -1.61 0.74
CA GLU A 170 -27.19 -1.52 0.53
C GLU A 170 -27.52 -1.66 -0.96
N ASP A 171 -28.80 -1.79 -1.30
CA ASP A 171 -29.25 -1.79 -2.69
C ASP A 171 -28.98 -0.42 -3.32
N CYS A 172 -28.28 -0.37 -4.44
CA CYS A 172 -27.87 0.88 -5.08
C CYS A 172 -28.00 0.83 -6.61
N ILE A 173 -27.77 1.96 -7.28
CA ILE A 173 -27.77 2.05 -8.74
C ILE A 173 -26.37 2.46 -9.20
N VAL A 174 -25.78 1.68 -10.09
CA VAL A 174 -24.46 1.94 -10.69
C VAL A 174 -24.61 1.94 -12.20
N GLY A 175 -24.30 3.06 -12.86
CA GLY A 175 -24.39 3.18 -14.32
C GLY A 175 -25.80 2.93 -14.88
N GLY A 176 -26.86 3.17 -14.09
CA GLY A 176 -28.25 2.88 -14.46
C GLY A 176 -28.73 1.46 -14.14
N PHE A 177 -27.86 0.58 -13.65
CA PHE A 177 -28.22 -0.79 -13.26
C PHE A 177 -28.47 -0.89 -11.75
N GLN A 178 -29.51 -1.61 -11.35
CA GLN A 178 -29.74 -1.94 -9.94
C GLN A 178 -28.72 -3.00 -9.46
N VAL A 179 -28.07 -2.71 -8.34
CA VAL A 179 -27.06 -3.54 -7.70
C VAL A 179 -27.56 -3.88 -6.28
N PRO A 180 -27.99 -5.12 -6.02
CA PRO A 180 -28.44 -5.53 -4.69
C PRO A 180 -27.33 -5.44 -3.65
N ARG A 181 -27.70 -5.30 -2.38
CA ARG A 181 -26.81 -5.41 -1.22
C ARG A 181 -26.02 -6.72 -1.23
N GLY A 182 -24.74 -6.65 -0.85
CA GLY A 182 -23.84 -7.80 -0.78
C GLY A 182 -23.23 -8.20 -2.12
N THR A 183 -23.48 -7.44 -3.19
CA THR A 183 -22.89 -7.70 -4.51
C THR A 183 -21.44 -7.23 -4.53
N MET A 184 -20.52 -8.17 -4.84
CA MET A 184 -19.11 -7.85 -5.07
C MET A 184 -18.94 -7.12 -6.40
N GLN A 185 -18.19 -6.03 -6.38
CA GLN A 185 -17.93 -5.16 -7.51
C GLN A 185 -16.41 -5.02 -7.68
N GLN A 186 -15.93 -5.25 -8.90
CA GLN A 186 -14.53 -5.02 -9.25
C GLN A 186 -14.44 -3.79 -10.13
N ALA A 187 -13.68 -2.77 -9.71
CA ALA A 187 -13.49 -1.57 -10.48
C ALA A 187 -12.15 -1.66 -11.24
N GLU A 188 -12.22 -1.77 -12.56
CA GLU A 188 -11.03 -1.73 -13.39
C GLU A 188 -10.64 -0.29 -13.69
N ARG A 189 -9.36 0.04 -13.47
CA ARG A 189 -8.84 1.35 -13.90
C ARG A 189 -8.62 1.30 -15.41
N ASN A 190 -9.64 1.65 -16.19
CA ASN A 190 -9.56 1.63 -17.65
C ASN A 190 -8.66 2.76 -18.15
N LEU A 191 -7.48 2.40 -18.69
CA LEU A 191 -6.45 3.35 -19.13
C LEU A 191 -6.65 3.84 -20.58
N ARG A 192 -7.67 3.32 -21.28
CA ARG A 192 -7.92 3.60 -22.70
C ARG A 192 -8.74 4.87 -22.95
N ASP A 193 -9.48 5.39 -21.95
CA ASP A 193 -10.44 6.48 -22.15
C ASP A 193 -9.94 7.88 -21.77
N ARG A 194 -8.64 8.06 -21.53
CA ARG A 194 -8.05 9.41 -21.38
C ARG A 194 -7.30 9.80 -22.64
N LYS A 195 -8.07 10.22 -23.65
CA LYS A 195 -7.55 11.02 -24.79
C LYS A 195 -7.50 12.49 -24.39
#